data_AF-A0A9X4MC80-F1
#
_entry.id   AF-A0A9X4MC80-F1
#
_cell.length_a   1.000
_cell.length_b   1.000
_cell.length_c   1.000
_cell.angle_alpha   90.00
_cell.angle_beta   90.00
_cell.angle_gamma   90.00
#
_symmetry.space_group_name_H-M   'P 1'
#
loop_
_entity.id
_entity.type
_entity.pdbx_description
1 polymer ?
#
loop_
_entity_poly.entity_id
_entity_poly.type
_entity_poly.pdbx_seq_one_letter_code
_entity_poly.pdbx_strand_id
1 'polypeptide(L)'
;MSSNLQYLTNEFDIRFYHWSILEAQREAREDFPSLRKLLNPEAQNIIKIFDSLSSELKLELALALPKFSQRNTLSLLGENLTDRDQELDHWFYNEANSHSQIIKQLEHLNSIQQVVDSKKLKSLISNELESILGKPFSRKGGLGYRTIIDCWSVKTWIDVVNGTFSYFHTIFHQDEKSIRLGPGVGISLGIWLGFNFNTARWICTTEDEAEQSAKSLSIFCAHFLNALPDLLQGLFYEKS
;
A
#
# COMPACT_ATOMS: atom_id res chain seq x y z
N MET A 1 3.54 13.13 -23.71
CA MET A 1 3.00 11.77 -23.49
C MET A 1 2.12 11.46 -24.70
N SER A 2 2.22 10.29 -25.32
CA SER A 2 1.29 9.95 -26.42
C SER A 2 -0.14 9.90 -25.89
N SER A 3 -1.12 10.23 -26.73
CA SER A 3 -2.55 10.19 -26.35
C SER A 3 -2.97 8.81 -25.83
N ASN A 4 -2.42 7.75 -26.44
CA ASN A 4 -2.65 6.37 -26.00
C ASN A 4 -2.14 6.12 -24.57
N LEU A 5 -0.92 6.55 -24.26
CA LEU A 5 -0.35 6.34 -22.92
C LEU A 5 -1.14 7.10 -21.85
N GLN A 6 -1.57 8.32 -22.12
CA GLN A 6 -2.43 9.07 -21.19
C GLN A 6 -3.76 8.35 -20.95
N TYR A 7 -4.37 7.80 -22.00
CA TYR A 7 -5.59 7.01 -21.88
C TYR A 7 -5.40 5.78 -20.99
N LEU A 8 -4.34 4.99 -21.22
CA LEU A 8 -4.04 3.80 -20.42
C LEU A 8 -3.81 4.13 -18.94
N THR A 9 -3.08 5.21 -18.65
CA THR A 9 -2.85 5.67 -17.27
C THR A 9 -4.17 6.08 -16.60
N ASN A 10 -4.99 6.90 -17.27
CA ASN A 10 -6.27 7.34 -16.74
C ASN A 10 -7.22 6.16 -16.46
N GLU A 11 -7.31 5.22 -17.40
CA GLU A 11 -8.17 4.04 -17.27
C GLU A 11 -7.72 3.14 -16.12
N PHE A 12 -6.42 2.91 -15.95
CA PHE A 12 -5.90 2.18 -14.81
C PHE A 12 -6.22 2.89 -13.49
N ASP A 13 -5.99 4.20 -13.41
CA ASP A 13 -6.22 4.99 -12.20
C ASP A 13 -7.70 4.97 -11.78
N ILE A 14 -8.63 5.03 -12.74
CA ILE A 14 -10.08 4.88 -12.48
C ILE A 14 -10.41 3.51 -11.90
N ARG A 15 -9.90 2.44 -12.50
CA ARG A 15 -10.15 1.07 -12.02
C ARG A 15 -9.55 0.83 -10.64
N PHE A 16 -8.31 1.29 -10.44
CA PHE A 16 -7.63 1.21 -9.16
C PHE A 16 -8.36 2.00 -8.07
N TYR A 17 -8.91 3.17 -8.39
CA TYR A 17 -9.75 3.94 -7.48
C TYR A 17 -11.00 3.17 -7.05
N HIS A 18 -11.77 2.63 -8.01
CA HIS A 18 -12.97 1.84 -7.68
C HIS A 18 -12.63 0.61 -6.82
N TRP A 19 -11.55 -0.10 -7.15
CA TRP A 19 -11.08 -1.22 -6.34
C TRP A 19 -10.67 -0.77 -4.93
N SER A 20 -9.96 0.34 -4.80
CA SER A 20 -9.56 0.93 -3.51
C SER A 20 -10.77 1.29 -2.63
N ILE A 21 -11.84 1.82 -3.23
CA ILE A 21 -13.10 2.11 -2.52
C ILE A 21 -13.74 0.82 -1.99
N LEU A 22 -13.78 -0.24 -2.78
CA LEU A 22 -14.31 -1.53 -2.36
C LEU A 22 -13.47 -2.17 -1.24
N GLU A 23 -12.15 -2.07 -1.33
CA GLU A 23 -11.25 -2.56 -0.28
C GLU A 23 -11.39 -1.76 1.02
N ALA A 24 -11.50 -0.43 0.93
CA ALA A 24 -11.74 0.41 2.10
C ALA A 24 -13.08 0.08 2.77
N GLN A 25 -14.12 -0.17 1.96
CA GLN A 25 -15.42 -0.61 2.46
C GLN A 25 -15.34 -1.97 3.17
N ARG A 26 -14.66 -2.95 2.55
CA ARG A 26 -14.47 -4.29 3.13
C ARG A 26 -13.73 -4.21 4.44
N GLU A 27 -12.58 -3.54 4.45
CA GLU A 27 -11.76 -3.36 5.65
C GLU A 27 -12.57 -2.67 6.76
N ALA A 28 -13.29 -1.57 6.49
CA ALA A 28 -14.08 -0.89 7.52
C ALA A 28 -15.18 -1.77 8.13
N ARG A 29 -15.86 -2.59 7.31
CA ARG A 29 -16.92 -3.51 7.77
C ARG A 29 -16.39 -4.69 8.58
N GLU A 30 -15.19 -5.15 8.26
CA GLU A 30 -14.52 -6.27 8.92
C GLU A 30 -13.58 -5.81 10.04
N ASP A 31 -13.64 -4.53 10.41
CA ASP A 31 -12.83 -3.91 11.46
C ASP A 31 -11.31 -3.94 11.19
N PHE A 32 -10.97 -3.61 9.95
CA PHE A 32 -9.62 -3.42 9.39
C PHE A 32 -8.64 -4.59 9.60
N PRO A 33 -9.00 -5.82 9.18
CA PRO A 33 -8.18 -7.00 9.43
C PRO A 33 -6.78 -6.93 8.80
N SER A 34 -6.61 -6.22 7.67
CA SER A 34 -5.29 -6.05 7.05
C SER A 34 -4.45 -5.02 7.77
N LEU A 35 -5.05 -3.89 8.15
CA LEU A 35 -4.35 -2.82 8.85
C LEU A 35 -3.91 -3.27 10.26
N ARG A 36 -4.73 -4.06 10.97
CA ARG A 36 -4.38 -4.61 12.29
C ARG A 36 -3.19 -5.57 12.27
N LYS A 37 -2.90 -6.20 11.12
CA LYS A 37 -1.71 -7.05 10.92
C LYS A 37 -0.43 -6.25 10.72
N LEU A 38 -0.51 -4.93 10.54
CA LEU A 38 0.66 -4.07 10.45
C LEU A 38 1.22 -3.78 11.84
N LEU A 39 2.37 -4.39 12.12
CA LEU A 39 3.19 -4.08 13.30
C LEU A 39 4.02 -2.81 13.05
N ASN A 40 3.34 -1.70 12.73
CA ASN A 40 3.97 -0.38 12.70
C ASN A 40 3.16 0.65 13.49
N PRO A 41 3.83 1.57 14.20
CA PRO A 41 3.16 2.56 15.02
C PRO A 41 2.14 3.43 14.26
N GLU A 42 2.40 3.77 13.00
CA GLU A 42 1.46 4.56 12.22
C GLU A 42 0.16 3.81 11.92
N ALA A 43 0.19 2.52 11.58
CA ALA A 43 -1.06 1.75 11.42
C ALA A 43 -1.80 1.58 12.74
N GLN A 44 -1.06 1.32 13.83
CA GLN A 44 -1.67 1.20 15.16
C GLN A 44 -2.33 2.51 15.60
N ASN A 45 -1.76 3.65 15.21
CA ASN A 45 -2.39 4.94 15.43
C ASN A 45 -3.71 5.08 14.65
N ILE A 46 -3.68 4.75 13.36
CA ILE A 46 -4.87 4.83 12.51
C ILE A 46 -5.97 3.90 13.04
N ILE A 47 -5.62 2.71 13.48
CA ILE A 47 -6.54 1.79 14.15
C ILE A 47 -7.16 2.43 15.40
N LYS A 48 -6.37 3.08 16.26
CA LYS A 48 -6.91 3.79 17.44
C LYS A 48 -7.89 4.90 17.05
N ILE A 49 -7.59 5.66 15.99
CA ILE A 49 -8.51 6.68 15.47
C ILE A 49 -9.81 6.01 15.06
N PHE A 50 -9.77 4.94 14.26
CA PHE A 50 -10.98 4.22 13.83
C PHE A 50 -11.74 3.56 14.98
N ASP A 51 -11.04 3.04 16.00
CA ASP A 51 -11.64 2.44 17.19
C ASP A 51 -12.39 3.47 18.07
N SER A 52 -12.07 4.77 17.91
CA SER A 52 -12.77 5.84 18.62
C SER A 52 -14.06 6.31 17.92
N LEU A 53 -14.32 5.85 16.70
CA LEU A 53 -15.47 6.29 15.89
C LEU A 53 -16.66 5.32 15.99
N SER A 54 -17.87 5.85 15.77
CA SER A 54 -19.04 4.99 15.55
C SER A 54 -18.88 4.19 14.26
N SER A 55 -19.63 3.10 14.10
CA SER A 55 -19.58 2.27 12.90
C SER A 55 -19.92 3.04 11.62
N GLU A 56 -20.87 3.98 11.69
CA GLU A 56 -21.26 4.83 10.56
C GLU A 56 -20.11 5.77 10.17
N LEU A 57 -19.52 6.47 11.14
CA LEU A 57 -18.44 7.42 10.89
C LEU A 57 -17.14 6.72 10.48
N LYS A 58 -16.88 5.52 11.01
CA LYS A 58 -15.78 4.63 10.59
C LYS A 58 -15.90 4.30 9.12
N LEU A 59 -17.08 3.89 8.65
CA LEU A 59 -17.32 3.59 7.25
C LEU A 59 -17.24 4.85 6.38
N GLU A 60 -17.87 5.95 6.81
CA GLU A 60 -17.84 7.24 6.11
C GLU A 60 -16.41 7.70 5.86
N LEU A 61 -15.58 7.73 6.90
CA LEU A 61 -14.17 8.11 6.81
C LEU A 61 -13.37 7.15 5.92
N ALA A 62 -13.54 5.84 6.09
CA ALA A 62 -12.82 4.85 5.29
C ALA A 62 -13.08 5.02 3.78
N LEU A 63 -14.32 5.35 3.40
CA LEU A 63 -14.67 5.62 2.00
C LEU A 63 -14.15 6.97 1.50
N ALA A 64 -13.97 7.94 2.39
CA ALA A 64 -13.47 9.27 2.03
C ALA A 64 -11.95 9.26 1.78
N LEU A 65 -11.18 8.44 2.51
CA LEU A 65 -9.72 8.40 2.41
C LEU A 65 -9.18 8.10 0.99
N PRO A 66 -9.65 7.08 0.26
CA PRO A 66 -9.23 6.86 -1.13
C PRO A 66 -9.56 8.02 -2.07
N LYS A 67 -10.65 8.77 -1.81
CA LYS A 67 -10.99 9.97 -2.58
C LYS A 67 -9.94 11.06 -2.40
N PHE A 68 -9.46 11.25 -1.18
CA PHE A 68 -8.43 12.27 -0.89
C PHE A 68 -7.07 11.92 -1.51
N SER A 69 -6.68 10.65 -1.43
CA SER A 69 -5.40 10.22 -2.01
C SER A 69 -5.43 10.18 -3.54
N GLN A 70 -6.60 10.09 -4.15
CA GLN A 70 -6.80 9.94 -5.60
C GLN A 70 -7.61 11.09 -6.22
N ARG A 71 -7.42 12.34 -5.72
CA ARG A 71 -8.11 13.54 -6.23
C ARG A 71 -8.04 13.72 -7.74
N ASN A 72 -6.91 13.39 -8.36
CA ASN A 72 -6.76 13.47 -9.81
C ASN A 72 -7.74 12.53 -10.54
N THR A 73 -7.99 11.34 -9.98
CA THR A 73 -8.93 10.37 -10.54
C THR A 73 -10.37 10.86 -10.42
N LEU A 74 -10.75 11.53 -9.33
CA LEU A 74 -12.07 12.15 -9.20
C LEU A 74 -12.32 13.16 -10.32
N SER A 75 -11.33 14.01 -10.62
CA SER A 75 -11.41 14.96 -11.73
C SER A 75 -11.62 14.27 -13.08
N LEU A 76 -11.01 13.09 -13.30
CA LEU A 76 -11.23 12.29 -14.51
C LEU A 76 -12.67 11.73 -14.59
N LEU A 77 -13.26 11.43 -13.44
CA LEU A 77 -14.65 10.96 -13.32
C LEU A 77 -15.68 12.10 -13.37
N GLY A 78 -15.24 13.37 -13.38
CA GLY A 78 -16.13 14.52 -13.24
C GLY A 78 -16.73 14.67 -11.84
N GLU A 79 -16.13 14.02 -10.85
CA GLU A 79 -16.53 14.06 -9.45
C GLU A 79 -15.70 15.10 -8.69
N ASN A 80 -16.24 15.61 -7.58
CA ASN A 80 -15.55 16.50 -6.67
C ASN A 80 -15.71 16.00 -5.23
N LEU A 81 -14.73 16.33 -4.39
CA LEU A 81 -14.86 16.15 -2.95
C LEU A 81 -15.98 17.04 -2.43
N THR A 82 -16.91 16.46 -1.70
CA THR A 82 -17.94 17.21 -0.99
C THR A 82 -17.34 18.00 0.17
N ASP A 83 -18.06 19.01 0.68
CA ASP A 83 -17.65 19.73 1.89
C ASP A 83 -17.43 18.76 3.07
N ARG A 84 -18.30 17.75 3.17
CA ARG A 84 -18.20 16.70 4.17
C ARG A 84 -16.94 15.85 4.02
N ASP A 85 -16.58 15.48 2.79
CA ASP A 85 -15.32 14.77 2.54
C ASP A 85 -14.15 15.68 3.01
N GLN A 86 -14.13 16.96 2.65
CA GLN A 86 -13.04 17.87 3.04
C GLN A 86 -12.91 18.05 4.57
N GLU A 87 -14.03 18.12 5.29
CA GLU A 87 -14.05 18.15 6.75
C GLU A 87 -13.41 16.89 7.36
N LEU A 88 -13.74 15.71 6.83
CA LEU A 88 -13.19 14.44 7.28
C LEU A 88 -11.68 14.34 7.02
N ASP A 89 -11.21 14.79 5.85
CA ASP A 89 -9.77 14.83 5.51
C ASP A 89 -9.00 15.70 6.52
N HIS A 90 -9.51 16.91 6.76
CA HIS A 90 -8.87 17.86 7.67
C HIS A 90 -8.84 17.32 9.10
N TRP A 91 -9.97 16.80 9.60
CA TRP A 91 -10.05 16.20 10.92
C TRP A 91 -9.09 15.01 11.06
N PHE A 92 -9.12 14.07 10.11
CA PHE A 92 -8.28 12.87 10.16
C PHE A 92 -6.79 13.22 10.10
N TYR A 93 -6.40 14.17 9.24
CA TYR A 93 -5.03 14.65 9.17
C TYR A 93 -4.56 15.23 10.50
N ASN A 94 -5.40 16.02 11.17
CA ASN A 94 -5.06 16.60 12.48
C ASN A 94 -4.91 15.51 13.55
N GLU A 95 -5.85 14.56 13.63
CA GLU A 95 -5.79 13.44 14.57
C GLU A 95 -4.56 12.56 14.32
N ALA A 96 -4.31 12.18 13.07
CA ALA A 96 -3.17 11.36 12.70
C ALA A 96 -1.83 12.04 13.04
N ASN A 97 -1.72 13.34 12.80
CA ASN A 97 -0.50 14.09 13.11
C ASN A 97 -0.26 14.26 14.60
N SER A 98 -1.30 14.60 15.37
CA SER A 98 -1.22 14.73 16.83
C SER A 98 -0.59 13.49 17.47
N HIS A 99 -1.07 12.32 17.09
CA HIS A 99 -0.55 11.06 17.59
C HIS A 99 0.82 10.67 17.02
N SER A 100 1.13 11.02 15.76
CA SER A 100 2.43 10.72 15.15
C SER A 100 3.60 11.40 15.87
N GLN A 101 3.38 12.60 16.42
CA GLN A 101 4.40 13.34 17.17
C GLN A 101 4.73 12.63 18.49
N ILE A 102 3.72 12.07 19.16
CA ILE A 102 3.88 11.30 20.40
C ILE A 102 4.67 10.01 20.10
N ILE A 103 4.34 9.32 19.00
CA ILE A 103 5.04 8.10 18.58
C ILE A 103 6.53 8.38 18.32
N LYS A 104 6.86 9.42 17.54
CA LYS A 104 8.25 9.77 17.25
C LYS A 104 9.06 10.10 18.51
N GLN A 105 8.42 10.73 19.50
CA GLN A 105 9.04 11.00 20.80
C GLN A 105 9.33 9.69 21.57
N LEU A 106 8.39 8.74 21.56
CA LEU A 106 8.57 7.43 22.21
C LEU A 106 9.60 6.54 21.50
N GLU A 107 9.64 6.55 20.16
CA GLU A 107 10.65 5.83 19.37
C GLU A 107 12.06 6.35 19.63
N HIS A 108 12.22 7.68 19.77
CA HIS A 108 13.51 8.27 20.11
C HIS A 108 14.01 7.80 21.49
N LEU A 109 13.11 7.70 22.46
CA LEU A 109 13.40 7.21 23.82
C LEU A 109 13.70 5.70 23.87
N ASN A 110 13.08 4.91 22.98
CA ASN A 110 13.23 3.45 22.91
C ASN A 110 14.33 2.97 21.95
N SER A 111 15.25 3.84 21.53
CA SER A 111 16.31 3.59 20.54
C SER A 111 17.36 2.52 20.92
N ILE A 112 17.12 1.70 21.95
CA ILE A 112 17.92 0.55 22.36
C ILE A 112 17.04 -0.71 22.38
N GLN A 113 16.38 -1.02 21.26
CA GLN A 113 15.76 -2.34 21.06
C GLN A 113 16.56 -3.14 20.04
N GLN A 114 16.89 -4.37 20.41
CA GLN A 114 17.51 -5.35 19.54
C GLN A 114 16.51 -5.69 18.42
N VAL A 115 16.83 -5.32 17.19
CA VAL A 115 15.98 -5.62 16.02
C VAL A 115 16.47 -6.92 15.39
N VAL A 116 15.55 -7.68 14.78
CA VAL A 116 15.90 -8.92 14.06
C VAL A 116 16.96 -8.65 12.99
N ASP A 117 17.92 -9.55 12.87
CA ASP A 117 18.97 -9.46 11.85
C ASP A 117 18.38 -9.36 10.43
N SER A 118 18.91 -8.44 9.62
CA SER A 118 18.37 -8.15 8.29
C SER A 118 18.54 -9.30 7.30
N LYS A 119 19.57 -10.15 7.47
CA LYS A 119 19.75 -11.34 6.63
C LYS A 119 18.70 -12.38 6.98
N LYS A 120 18.43 -12.60 8.27
CA LYS A 120 17.35 -13.48 8.72
C LYS A 120 15.98 -12.99 8.25
N LEU A 121 15.68 -11.70 8.40
CA LEU A 121 14.42 -11.10 7.93
C LEU A 121 14.22 -11.27 6.42
N LYS A 122 15.27 -11.03 5.62
CA LYS A 122 15.23 -11.31 4.17
C LYS A 122 14.95 -12.77 3.85
N SER A 123 15.52 -13.71 4.61
CA SER A 123 15.27 -15.14 4.42
C SER A 123 13.82 -15.49 4.73
N LEU A 124 13.26 -14.99 5.85
CA LEU A 124 11.87 -15.21 6.22
C LEU A 124 10.92 -14.67 5.16
N ILE A 125 11.10 -13.41 4.76
CA ILE A 125 10.29 -12.78 3.70
C ILE A 125 10.40 -13.54 2.38
N SER A 126 11.62 -13.94 1.99
CA SER A 126 11.83 -14.67 0.75
C SER A 126 11.08 -16.01 0.74
N ASN A 127 11.13 -16.75 1.85
CA ASN A 127 10.47 -18.05 1.97
C ASN A 127 8.95 -17.91 1.90
N GLU A 128 8.37 -16.93 2.60
CA GLU A 128 6.92 -16.69 2.59
C GLU A 128 6.41 -16.22 1.21
N LEU A 129 7.22 -15.45 0.48
CA LEU A 129 6.83 -14.90 -0.82
C LEU A 129 7.10 -15.82 -2.02
N GLU A 130 7.94 -16.86 -1.90
CA GLU A 130 8.36 -17.67 -3.04
C GLU A 130 7.18 -18.34 -3.76
N SER A 131 6.17 -18.80 -3.01
CA SER A 131 4.97 -19.44 -3.59
C SER A 131 4.08 -18.50 -4.39
N ILE A 132 4.18 -17.18 -4.16
CA ILE A 132 3.31 -16.15 -4.76
C ILE A 132 4.06 -15.39 -5.86
N LEU A 133 5.30 -15.00 -5.58
CA LEU A 133 6.11 -14.10 -6.40
C LEU A 133 7.29 -14.79 -7.08
N GLY A 134 7.52 -16.08 -6.79
CA GLY A 134 8.69 -16.80 -7.24
C GLY A 134 9.97 -16.35 -6.53
N LYS A 135 11.13 -16.68 -7.13
CA LYS A 135 12.43 -16.38 -6.55
C LYS A 135 12.78 -14.89 -6.67
N PRO A 136 13.27 -14.24 -5.60
CA PRO A 136 13.67 -12.84 -5.67
C PRO A 136 14.94 -12.68 -6.52
N PHE A 137 15.05 -11.53 -7.17
CA PHE A 137 16.32 -11.03 -7.66
C PHE A 137 16.96 -10.10 -6.62
N SER A 138 18.29 -10.12 -6.55
CA SER A 138 19.04 -9.33 -5.57
C SER A 138 19.00 -7.84 -5.90
N ARG A 139 18.83 -7.02 -4.86
CA ARG A 139 18.91 -5.56 -4.92
C ARG A 139 19.68 -5.05 -3.71
N LYS A 140 20.40 -3.93 -3.87
CA LYS A 140 21.05 -3.24 -2.76
C LYS A 140 20.01 -2.89 -1.69
N GLY A 141 20.15 -3.45 -0.49
CA GLY A 141 19.28 -3.15 0.65
C GLY A 141 17.91 -3.83 0.65
N GLY A 142 17.59 -4.74 -0.27
CA GLY A 142 16.22 -5.28 -0.34
C GLY A 142 16.07 -6.53 -1.20
N LEU A 143 14.82 -6.88 -1.46
CA LEU A 143 14.39 -7.95 -2.36
C LEU A 143 13.56 -7.34 -3.49
N GLY A 144 13.71 -7.88 -4.70
CA GLY A 144 12.88 -7.52 -5.84
C GLY A 144 12.24 -8.77 -6.43
N TYR A 145 10.98 -8.65 -6.84
CA TYR A 145 10.24 -9.69 -7.53
C TYR A 145 9.64 -9.15 -8.82
N ARG A 146 9.35 -10.03 -9.77
CA ARG A 146 8.74 -9.67 -11.04
C ARG A 146 7.70 -10.71 -11.43
N THR A 147 6.48 -10.25 -11.63
CA THR A 147 5.36 -11.03 -12.18
C THR A 147 4.95 -10.40 -13.51
N ILE A 148 4.69 -11.24 -14.52
CA ILE A 148 4.17 -10.80 -15.82
C ILE A 148 2.69 -11.08 -15.88
N ILE A 149 1.92 -10.07 -16.27
CA ILE A 149 0.48 -10.17 -16.53
C ILE A 149 0.29 -9.52 -17.90
N ASP A 150 0.06 -10.34 -18.93
CA ASP A 150 0.04 -9.92 -20.34
C ASP A 150 1.29 -9.09 -20.72
N CYS A 151 1.10 -7.86 -21.21
CA CYS A 151 2.19 -6.94 -21.58
C CYS A 151 2.76 -6.16 -20.39
N TRP A 152 2.25 -6.36 -19.17
CA TRP A 152 2.65 -5.63 -17.98
C TRP A 152 3.59 -6.44 -17.09
N SER A 153 4.66 -5.77 -16.65
CA SER A 153 5.60 -6.24 -15.65
C SER A 153 5.28 -5.58 -14.31
N VAL A 154 4.72 -6.37 -13.39
CA VAL A 154 4.50 -5.96 -12.01
C VAL A 154 5.78 -6.27 -11.22
N LYS A 155 6.37 -5.25 -10.61
CA LYS A 155 7.53 -5.42 -9.73
C LYS A 155 7.13 -5.13 -8.30
N THR A 156 7.42 -6.09 -7.42
CA THR A 156 7.27 -5.95 -5.98
C THR A 156 8.63 -5.66 -5.39
N TRP A 157 8.71 -4.59 -4.61
CA TRP A 157 9.93 -4.14 -3.96
C TRP A 157 9.77 -4.29 -2.46
N ILE A 158 10.71 -4.98 -1.83
CA ILE A 158 10.82 -5.07 -0.37
C ILE A 158 12.12 -4.39 0.05
N ASP A 159 12.02 -3.24 0.71
CA ASP A 159 13.19 -2.55 1.26
C ASP A 159 13.40 -3.03 2.70
N VAL A 160 14.58 -3.58 3.02
CA VAL A 160 14.90 -4.15 4.34
C VAL A 160 16.11 -3.43 4.93
N VAL A 161 15.90 -2.70 6.03
CA VAL A 161 16.93 -1.86 6.66
C VAL A 161 16.84 -2.00 8.17
N ASN A 162 17.95 -2.37 8.81
CA ASN A 162 18.09 -2.44 10.27
C ASN A 162 16.96 -3.22 10.96
N GLY A 163 16.58 -4.36 10.39
CA GLY A 163 15.52 -5.23 10.95
C GLY A 163 14.09 -4.69 10.81
N THR A 164 13.92 -3.58 10.10
CA THR A 164 12.62 -3.12 9.59
C THR A 164 12.50 -3.46 8.12
N PHE A 165 11.27 -3.52 7.61
CA PHE A 165 11.05 -3.60 6.17
C PHE A 165 9.83 -2.79 5.74
N SER A 166 9.72 -2.52 4.45
CA SER A 166 8.52 -1.98 3.81
C SER A 166 8.34 -2.57 2.42
N TYR A 167 7.12 -2.48 1.87
CA TYR A 167 6.87 -2.96 0.52
C TYR A 167 6.06 -1.98 -0.32
N PHE A 168 6.22 -2.11 -1.64
CA PHE A 168 5.33 -1.50 -2.63
C PHE A 168 5.44 -2.23 -3.98
N HIS A 169 4.39 -2.11 -4.79
CA HIS A 169 4.33 -2.57 -6.16
C HIS A 169 4.53 -1.41 -7.14
N THR A 170 5.04 -1.72 -8.32
CA THR A 170 5.12 -0.81 -9.46
C THR A 170 4.75 -1.59 -10.71
N ILE A 171 4.05 -0.95 -11.64
CA ILE A 171 3.54 -1.61 -12.85
C ILE A 171 4.15 -0.90 -14.04
N PHE A 172 4.90 -1.63 -14.85
CA PHE A 172 5.57 -1.10 -16.04
C PHE A 172 5.20 -1.91 -17.27
N HIS A 173 5.25 -1.31 -18.45
CA HIS A 173 5.23 -2.11 -19.67
C HIS A 173 6.47 -3.02 -19.71
N GLN A 174 6.32 -4.27 -20.15
CA GLN A 174 7.39 -5.27 -20.07
C GLN A 174 8.63 -4.90 -20.90
N ASP A 175 8.41 -4.28 -22.07
CA ASP A 175 9.45 -3.92 -23.04
C ASP A 175 9.85 -2.44 -22.97
N GLU A 176 9.03 -1.60 -22.34
CA GLU A 176 9.21 -0.15 -22.32
C GLU A 176 9.09 0.39 -20.88
N LYS A 177 10.22 0.40 -20.17
CA LYS A 177 10.26 0.78 -18.74
C LYS A 177 9.86 2.23 -18.45
N SER A 178 9.83 3.11 -19.47
CA SER A 178 9.32 4.48 -19.37
C SER A 178 7.80 4.53 -19.21
N ILE A 179 7.10 3.47 -19.57
CA ILE A 179 5.64 3.36 -19.46
C ILE A 179 5.30 2.73 -18.11
N ARG A 180 4.56 3.49 -17.31
CA ARG A 180 4.18 3.13 -15.95
C ARG A 180 2.69 3.38 -15.74
N LEU A 181 2.04 2.46 -15.05
CA LEU A 181 0.67 2.63 -14.55
C LEU A 181 0.65 2.86 -13.05
N GLY A 182 -0.43 3.50 -12.60
CA GLY A 182 -0.73 3.74 -11.20
C GLY A 182 0.08 4.87 -10.55
N PRO A 183 -0.07 5.03 -9.23
CA PRO A 183 0.50 6.14 -8.49
C PRO A 183 2.03 6.16 -8.60
N GLY A 184 2.59 7.36 -8.82
CA GLY A 184 4.04 7.59 -9.00
C GLY A 184 4.90 7.15 -7.82
N VAL A 185 4.31 6.97 -6.64
CA VAL A 185 4.96 6.55 -5.39
C VAL A 185 5.01 5.03 -5.19
N GLY A 186 4.30 4.26 -6.02
CA GLY A 186 4.13 2.81 -5.86
C GLY A 186 2.81 2.47 -5.16
N ILE A 187 2.38 1.21 -5.26
CA ILE A 187 1.12 0.73 -4.71
C ILE A 187 1.42 -0.12 -3.47
N SER A 188 0.86 0.24 -2.33
CA SER A 188 1.04 -0.46 -1.06
C SER A 188 -0.28 -0.44 -0.27
N LEU A 189 -0.29 -1.12 0.89
CA LEU A 189 -1.44 -1.09 1.79
C LEU A 189 -1.72 0.32 2.38
N GLY A 190 -0.77 1.26 2.36
CA GLY A 190 -1.12 2.66 2.65
C GLY A 190 -2.00 3.24 1.54
N ILE A 191 -1.49 3.11 0.32
CA ILE A 191 -2.07 3.73 -0.88
C ILE A 191 -3.46 3.18 -1.24
N TRP A 192 -3.66 1.87 -1.13
CA TRP A 192 -4.94 1.22 -1.49
C TRP A 192 -6.12 1.63 -0.59
N LEU A 193 -5.86 2.19 0.61
CA LEU A 193 -6.83 2.59 1.63
C LEU A 193 -6.84 4.11 1.79
N GLY A 194 -6.05 4.81 0.98
CA GLY A 194 -5.94 6.27 1.01
C GLY A 194 -5.16 6.83 2.18
N PHE A 195 -4.36 6.02 2.86
CA PHE A 195 -3.43 6.53 3.86
C PHE A 195 -2.19 7.11 3.15
N ASN A 196 -1.91 8.40 3.38
CA ASN A 196 -0.81 9.14 2.77
C ASN A 196 0.61 8.73 3.24
N PHE A 197 0.80 7.52 3.77
CA PHE A 197 2.13 6.96 4.01
C PHE A 197 2.49 6.02 2.85
N ASN A 198 3.52 6.41 2.08
CA ASN A 198 3.93 5.64 0.90
C ASN A 198 4.44 4.23 1.24
N THR A 199 5.02 4.06 2.43
CA THR A 199 5.61 2.80 2.89
C THR A 199 5.49 2.67 4.41
N ALA A 200 4.42 2.03 4.90
CA ALA A 200 4.40 1.59 6.29
C ALA A 200 5.62 0.70 6.51
N ARG A 201 6.40 0.96 7.56
CA ARG A 201 7.56 0.14 7.91
C ARG A 201 7.18 -0.82 9.00
N TRP A 202 7.24 -2.12 8.73
CA TRP A 202 7.12 -3.13 9.77
C TRP A 202 8.34 -3.04 10.67
N ILE A 203 8.10 -2.94 11.98
CA ILE A 203 9.14 -2.94 13.00
C ILE A 203 9.07 -4.31 13.70
N CYS A 204 10.09 -5.14 13.50
CA CYS A 204 10.14 -6.49 14.07
C CYS A 204 11.22 -6.53 15.16
N THR A 205 10.81 -6.51 16.41
CA THR A 205 11.70 -6.57 17.58
C THR A 205 11.98 -8.01 18.01
N THR A 206 11.14 -8.95 17.61
CA THR A 206 11.32 -10.38 17.86
C THR A 206 11.24 -11.21 16.59
N GLU A 207 11.73 -12.45 16.64
CA GLU A 207 11.67 -13.38 15.51
C GLU A 207 10.23 -13.78 15.18
N ASP A 208 9.39 -13.99 16.21
CA ASP A 208 7.97 -14.29 16.03
C ASP A 208 7.24 -13.15 15.31
N GLU A 209 7.53 -11.90 15.67
CA GLU A 209 6.99 -10.72 14.96
C GLU A 209 7.46 -10.66 13.51
N ALA A 210 8.72 -11.02 13.23
CA ALA A 210 9.25 -11.08 11.87
C ALA A 210 8.57 -12.15 11.03
N GLU A 211 8.32 -13.34 11.60
CA GLU A 211 7.58 -14.42 10.93
C GLU A 211 6.13 -14.03 10.65
N GLN A 212 5.43 -13.46 11.63
CA GLN A 212 4.05 -13.00 11.46
C GLN A 212 3.95 -11.85 10.43
N SER A 213 4.93 -10.93 10.44
CA SER A 213 4.99 -9.84 9.48
C SER A 213 5.26 -10.33 8.07
N ALA A 214 6.14 -11.33 7.90
CA ALA A 214 6.39 -11.96 6.60
C ALA A 214 5.14 -12.68 6.05
N LYS A 215 4.40 -13.39 6.91
CA LYS A 215 3.10 -14.00 6.56
C LYS A 215 2.03 -12.96 6.19
N SER A 216 2.00 -11.84 6.91
CA SER A 216 1.07 -10.75 6.60
C SER A 216 1.39 -10.11 5.26
N LEU A 217 2.68 -9.90 4.97
CA LEU A 217 3.15 -9.40 3.68
C LEU A 217 2.76 -10.33 2.52
N SER A 218 2.85 -11.66 2.70
CA SER A 218 2.47 -12.63 1.68
C SER A 218 0.97 -12.55 1.35
N ILE A 219 0.12 -12.39 2.36
CA ILE A 219 -1.32 -12.15 2.18
C ILE A 219 -1.57 -10.87 1.37
N PHE A 220 -0.91 -9.76 1.70
CA PHE A 220 -1.13 -8.49 0.98
C PHE A 220 -0.65 -8.55 -0.47
N CYS A 221 0.50 -9.16 -0.71
CA CYS A 221 1.02 -9.36 -2.06
C CYS A 221 0.08 -10.24 -2.89
N ALA A 222 -0.38 -11.37 -2.34
CA ALA A 222 -1.32 -12.25 -3.02
C ALA A 222 -2.64 -11.53 -3.34
N HIS A 223 -3.19 -10.78 -2.37
CA HIS A 223 -4.44 -10.05 -2.53
C HIS A 223 -4.38 -9.07 -3.70
N PHE A 224 -3.35 -8.23 -3.74
CA PHE A 224 -3.20 -7.26 -4.83
C PHE A 224 -2.92 -7.94 -6.18
N LEU A 225 -2.04 -8.94 -6.23
CA LEU A 225 -1.74 -9.66 -7.47
C LEU A 225 -2.96 -10.38 -8.05
N ASN A 226 -3.87 -10.88 -7.21
CA ASN A 226 -5.09 -11.52 -7.65
C ASN A 226 -6.09 -10.52 -8.27
N ALA A 227 -6.07 -9.26 -7.84
CA ALA A 227 -6.90 -8.21 -8.42
C ALA A 227 -6.34 -7.64 -9.74
N LEU A 228 -5.03 -7.74 -9.96
CA LEU A 228 -4.36 -7.12 -11.11
C LEU A 228 -4.84 -7.56 -12.49
N PRO A 229 -5.17 -8.85 -12.75
CA PRO A 229 -5.72 -9.24 -14.05
C PRO A 229 -6.95 -8.42 -14.46
N ASP A 230 -7.88 -8.19 -13.53
CA ASP A 230 -9.08 -7.40 -13.78
C ASP A 230 -8.75 -5.91 -13.95
N LEU A 231 -7.85 -5.38 -13.13
CA LEU A 231 -7.39 -4.00 -13.22
C LEU A 231 -6.67 -3.69 -14.55
N LEU A 232 -5.95 -4.68 -15.11
CA LEU A 232 -5.16 -4.55 -16.33
C LEU A 232 -5.90 -4.99 -17.60
N GLN A 233 -7.08 -5.60 -17.47
CA GLN A 233 -7.81 -6.19 -18.59
C GLN A 233 -8.07 -5.18 -19.72
N GLY A 234 -7.59 -5.46 -20.93
CA GLY A 234 -7.81 -4.56 -22.07
C GLY A 234 -6.89 -3.34 -22.11
N LEU A 235 -5.99 -3.17 -21.14
CA LEU A 235 -4.98 -2.12 -21.17
C LEU A 235 -3.79 -2.60 -22.00
N PHE A 236 -3.88 -2.52 -23.32
CA PHE A 236 -2.80 -2.92 -24.21
C PHE A 236 -2.04 -1.70 -24.72
N TYR A 237 -0.71 -1.76 -24.66
CA TYR A 237 0.15 -0.76 -25.28
C TYR A 237 0.81 -1.35 -26.51
N GLU A 238 0.42 -0.87 -27.68
CA GLU A 238 1.11 -1.14 -28.93
C GLU A 238 2.00 0.05 -29.25
N LYS A 239 3.28 -0.24 -29.52
CA LYS A 239 4.22 0.78 -29.97
C LYS A 239 3.86 1.17 -31.40
N SER A 240 3.42 2.41 -31.57
CA SER A 240 3.24 3.05 -32.88
C SER A 240 4.55 3.19 -33.64
#